data_AF-A0A956PKA4-F1
#
_entry.id   AF-A0A956PKA4-F1
#
_cell.length_a   1.000
_cell.length_b   1.000
_cell.length_c   1.000
_cell.angle_alpha   90.00
_cell.angle_beta   90.00
_cell.angle_gamma   90.00
#
_symmetry.space_group_name_H-M   'P 1'
#
loop_
_entity.id
_entity.type
_entity.pdbx_description
1 polymer ?
#
loop_
_entity_poly.entity_id
_entity_poly.type
_entity_poly.pdbx_seq_one_letter_code
_entity_poly.pdbx_strand_id
1 'polypeptide(L)'
;MRWLQLLFLSLVVSSCLPTGSSHRSFQTTRLRIDRVTPLDQALQTGDKFLPIENQPGELIWVTGAKTRCFDADGATLPDRFLGYSTLDFRWPEWHNLKFAGNQSTRLFGLGRGLPEYHLPEGYGIPMHSNEPLWYTSRIANPDPYLPAQKLGQELRLNLTRERGLRKSYQAVLVRPVDIRQSGSPVWELPQGDSSVRSEITGQLYLSENCRRLVGMTAWTMDHCKSVALFDLTTGDKLLELDSKLDANGLIQELEAYSNREGVLLAPDHRYALEANFNKGGRTSGVGGAYINFYFQDKEFVKPVR
;
A
#
# COMPACT_ATOMS: atom_id res chain seq x y z
N MET A 1 41.80 -3.13 -54.23
CA MET A 1 41.58 -3.91 -52.99
C MET A 1 41.87 -3.03 -51.77
N ARG A 2 40.89 -2.30 -51.22
CA ARG A 2 40.96 -1.65 -49.89
C ARG A 2 39.67 -0.88 -49.52
N TRP A 3 38.49 -1.49 -49.66
CA TRP A 3 37.22 -0.86 -49.25
C TRP A 3 36.17 -1.88 -48.77
N LEU A 4 36.59 -2.89 -47.99
CA LEU A 4 35.67 -3.93 -47.51
C LEU A 4 35.92 -4.42 -46.07
N GLN A 5 36.41 -3.55 -45.18
CA GLN A 5 36.67 -3.93 -43.77
C GLN A 5 36.07 -2.99 -42.72
N LEU A 6 35.16 -2.09 -43.07
CA LEU A 6 34.52 -1.15 -42.13
C LEU A 6 33.02 -1.40 -41.92
N LEU A 7 32.57 -2.65 -42.10
CA LEU A 7 31.16 -3.02 -41.97
C LEU A 7 30.98 -4.35 -41.23
N PHE A 8 31.73 -4.58 -40.15
CA PHE A 8 31.54 -5.74 -39.26
C PHE A 8 32.00 -5.45 -37.83
N LEU A 9 31.64 -4.28 -37.28
CA LEU A 9 31.78 -4.01 -35.85
C LEU A 9 30.57 -3.27 -35.27
N SER A 10 29.38 -3.57 -35.77
CA SER A 10 28.12 -3.16 -35.18
C SER A 10 27.16 -4.34 -35.26
N LEU A 11 27.19 -5.24 -34.27
CA LEU A 11 26.16 -6.25 -33.93
C LEU A 11 26.80 -7.38 -33.10
N VAL A 12 27.16 -7.15 -31.83
CA VAL A 12 26.93 -8.10 -30.71
C VAL A 12 27.11 -7.33 -29.40
N VAL A 13 26.24 -6.35 -29.13
CA VAL A 13 25.78 -6.18 -27.74
C VAL A 13 24.36 -6.69 -27.77
N SER A 14 24.23 -8.02 -27.76
CA SER A 14 22.99 -8.65 -27.33
C SER A 14 22.88 -8.34 -25.84
N SER A 15 22.52 -7.10 -25.51
CA SER A 15 22.23 -6.68 -24.15
C SER A 15 21.09 -7.56 -23.67
N CYS A 16 21.41 -8.55 -22.85
CA CYS A 16 20.40 -9.35 -22.16
C CYS A 16 19.44 -8.37 -21.49
N LEU A 17 18.19 -8.33 -21.95
CA LEU A 17 17.17 -7.48 -21.35
C LEU A 17 17.12 -7.78 -19.84
N PRO A 18 17.02 -6.77 -18.97
CA PRO A 18 17.01 -7.00 -17.52
C PRO A 18 15.95 -8.03 -17.12
N THR A 19 16.30 -8.93 -16.21
CA THR A 19 15.42 -9.97 -15.66
C THR A 19 15.46 -9.96 -14.13
N GLY A 20 14.47 -10.59 -13.51
CA GLY A 20 14.44 -10.77 -12.06
C GLY A 20 13.88 -9.58 -11.28
N SER A 21 14.16 -9.58 -9.98
CA SER A 21 13.69 -8.57 -9.03
C SER A 21 14.56 -7.32 -9.04
N SER A 22 13.92 -6.17 -8.90
CA SER A 22 14.54 -4.85 -8.87
C SER A 22 13.70 -3.91 -8.01
N HIS A 23 14.19 -2.71 -7.76
CA HIS A 23 13.40 -1.65 -7.14
C HIS A 23 13.48 -0.37 -7.94
N ARG A 24 12.43 0.46 -7.83
CA ARG A 24 12.39 1.81 -8.39
C ARG A 24 12.06 2.79 -7.29
N SER A 25 12.86 3.84 -7.16
CA SER A 25 12.55 4.95 -6.26
C SER A 25 11.95 6.13 -7.03
N PHE A 26 11.00 6.80 -6.41
CA PHE A 26 10.33 7.99 -6.90
C PHE A 26 10.23 9.00 -5.76
N GLN A 27 10.56 10.26 -6.02
CA GLN A 27 10.48 11.35 -5.04
C GLN A 27 9.33 12.28 -5.41
N THR A 28 8.53 12.65 -4.42
CA THR A 28 7.35 13.49 -4.62
C THR A 28 7.73 14.95 -4.78
N THR A 29 6.76 15.73 -5.23
CA THR A 29 6.80 17.18 -5.05
C THR A 29 6.99 17.50 -3.55
N ARG A 30 7.88 18.46 -3.24
CA ARG A 30 8.14 18.86 -1.86
C ARG A 30 7.09 19.88 -1.37
N LEU A 31 6.54 19.64 -0.19
CA LEU A 31 5.56 20.50 0.48
C LEU A 31 6.24 21.44 1.47
N ARG A 32 5.81 22.70 1.50
CA ARG A 32 6.23 23.65 2.54
C ARG A 32 5.52 23.28 3.84
N ILE A 33 6.32 22.98 4.88
CA ILE A 33 5.89 22.74 6.24
C ILE A 33 6.40 23.90 7.09
N ASP A 34 5.49 24.70 7.64
CA ASP A 34 5.82 25.87 8.47
C ASP A 34 5.01 25.94 9.79
N ARG A 35 4.28 24.87 10.09
CA ARG A 35 3.48 24.73 11.31
C ARG A 35 3.34 23.28 11.72
N VAL A 36 2.94 23.08 12.97
CA VAL A 36 2.43 21.78 13.43
C VAL A 36 1.21 21.43 12.58
N THR A 37 1.22 20.22 12.04
CA THR A 37 0.15 19.67 11.22
C THR A 37 -0.21 18.30 11.79
N PRO A 38 -1.36 18.19 12.49
CA PRO A 38 -1.89 16.93 12.99
C PRO A 38 -2.07 15.88 11.89
N LEU A 39 -2.16 14.61 12.27
CA LEU A 39 -2.21 13.48 11.34
C LEU A 39 -3.45 13.50 10.44
N ASP A 40 -4.59 13.91 10.96
CA ASP A 40 -5.86 14.11 10.26
C ASP A 40 -5.87 15.30 9.30
N GLN A 41 -4.87 16.18 9.42
CA GLN A 41 -4.70 17.38 8.59
C GLN A 41 -3.42 17.33 7.76
N ALA A 42 -2.79 16.16 7.64
CA ALA A 42 -1.54 15.97 6.93
C ALA A 42 -1.61 16.59 5.53
N LEU A 43 -0.60 17.41 5.20
CA LEU A 43 -0.54 18.08 3.90
C LEU A 43 -0.29 17.04 2.82
N GLN A 44 -0.98 17.18 1.68
CA GLN A 44 -0.93 16.18 0.62
C GLN A 44 -0.50 16.76 -0.73
N THR A 45 0.20 15.94 -1.51
CA THR A 45 0.45 16.14 -2.94
C THR A 45 0.28 14.82 -3.67
N GLY A 46 -0.02 14.88 -4.96
CA GLY A 46 -0.18 13.72 -5.82
C GLY A 46 0.74 13.83 -7.02
N ASP A 47 1.53 12.79 -7.25
CA ASP A 47 2.45 12.73 -8.38
C ASP A 47 2.23 11.47 -9.21
N LYS A 48 2.30 11.63 -10.54
CA LYS A 48 2.23 10.53 -11.50
C LYS A 48 3.63 10.06 -11.87
N PHE A 49 3.84 8.75 -11.92
CA PHE A 49 5.10 8.18 -12.42
C PHE A 49 4.86 6.86 -13.16
N LEU A 50 5.87 6.42 -13.92
CA LEU A 50 5.91 5.09 -14.54
C LEU A 50 6.83 4.19 -13.72
N PRO A 51 6.42 2.94 -13.38
CA PRO A 51 7.30 1.99 -12.69
C PRO A 51 8.58 1.72 -13.48
N ILE A 52 8.45 1.50 -14.80
CA ILE A 52 9.55 1.33 -15.74
C ILE A 52 9.18 2.05 -17.04
N GLU A 53 10.08 2.91 -17.50
CA GLU A 53 9.92 3.64 -18.76
C GLU A 53 10.43 2.80 -19.94
N ASN A 54 9.62 1.83 -20.38
CA ASN A 54 9.94 0.97 -21.52
C ASN A 54 8.79 0.87 -22.54
N GLN A 55 9.16 0.60 -23.80
CA GLN A 55 8.23 0.34 -24.90
C GLN A 55 8.77 -0.83 -25.75
N PRO A 56 7.96 -1.87 -26.03
CA PRO A 56 6.63 -2.13 -25.46
C PRO A 56 6.71 -2.43 -23.95
N GLY A 57 5.62 -2.17 -23.24
CA GLY A 57 5.49 -2.52 -21.82
C GLY A 57 5.45 -4.03 -21.60
N GLU A 58 6.07 -4.52 -20.53
CA GLU A 58 6.14 -5.95 -20.18
C GLU A 58 5.36 -6.26 -18.90
N LEU A 59 4.93 -7.51 -18.71
CA LEU A 59 4.35 -7.93 -17.45
C LEU A 59 5.39 -7.88 -16.33
N ILE A 60 5.05 -7.16 -15.27
CA ILE A 60 5.79 -7.12 -14.01
C ILE A 60 4.85 -7.43 -12.84
N TRP A 61 5.47 -7.84 -11.74
CA TRP A 61 4.84 -8.11 -10.47
C TRP A 61 5.29 -7.07 -9.47
N VAL A 62 4.36 -6.29 -8.95
CA VAL A 62 4.62 -5.41 -7.80
C VAL A 62 4.56 -6.27 -6.54
N THR A 63 5.65 -6.35 -5.81
CA THR A 63 5.79 -7.28 -4.67
C THR A 63 5.89 -6.59 -3.32
N GLY A 64 6.06 -5.27 -3.29
CA GLY A 64 6.10 -4.50 -2.06
C GLY A 64 6.40 -3.03 -2.32
N ALA A 65 6.22 -2.22 -1.27
CA ALA A 65 6.48 -0.80 -1.31
C ALA A 65 7.00 -0.30 0.05
N LYS A 66 7.83 0.74 0.01
CA LYS A 66 8.36 1.46 1.17
C LYS A 66 8.24 2.95 0.95
N THR A 67 7.86 3.69 1.98
CA THR A 67 7.87 5.16 1.99
C THR A 67 8.75 5.69 3.10
N ARG A 68 9.35 6.86 2.87
CA ARG A 68 10.05 7.65 3.90
C ARG A 68 9.86 9.14 3.64
N CYS A 69 9.80 9.94 4.71
CA CYS A 69 9.92 11.39 4.61
C CYS A 69 11.40 11.80 4.54
N PHE A 70 11.68 12.91 3.85
CA PHE A 70 12.99 13.52 3.84
C PHE A 70 12.91 15.05 3.89
N ASP A 71 13.95 15.69 4.42
CA ASP A 71 14.03 17.14 4.58
C ASP A 71 14.60 17.88 3.35
N ALA A 72 14.85 19.18 3.49
CA ALA A 72 15.38 19.98 2.40
C ALA A 72 16.75 19.48 1.88
N ASP A 73 17.57 18.92 2.77
CA ASP A 73 18.92 18.43 2.50
C ASP A 73 18.92 16.95 2.06
N GLY A 74 17.74 16.30 2.09
CA GLY A 74 17.55 14.91 1.70
C GLY A 74 17.81 13.91 2.83
N ALA A 75 18.01 14.39 4.07
CA ALA A 75 18.13 13.53 5.23
C ALA A 75 16.78 12.88 5.54
N THR A 76 16.81 11.61 5.95
CA THR A 76 15.59 10.87 6.29
C THR A 76 15.02 11.40 7.60
N LEU A 77 13.72 11.71 7.59
CA LEU A 77 12.98 12.09 8.78
C LEU A 77 12.33 10.87 9.45
N PRO A 78 12.08 10.91 10.77
CA PRO A 78 11.38 9.83 11.46
C PRO A 78 9.97 9.59 10.92
N ASP A 79 9.48 8.36 11.03
CA ASP A 79 8.18 7.93 10.49
C ASP A 79 6.97 8.68 11.06
N ARG A 80 7.13 9.39 12.19
CA ARG A 80 6.10 10.28 12.75
C ARG A 80 5.65 11.38 11.77
N PHE A 81 6.49 11.72 10.78
CA PHE A 81 6.18 12.66 9.71
C PHE A 81 5.34 12.05 8.58
N LEU A 82 5.17 10.73 8.54
CA LEU A 82 4.35 10.06 7.54
C LEU A 82 2.86 10.16 7.93
N GLY A 83 2.04 10.73 7.04
CA GLY A 83 0.59 10.54 7.04
C GLY A 83 0.18 9.27 6.29
N TYR A 84 -1.11 9.08 6.04
CA TYR A 84 -1.61 7.98 5.21
C TYR A 84 -1.32 8.25 3.73
N SER A 85 -0.17 7.81 3.25
CA SER A 85 0.20 7.90 1.84
C SER A 85 -0.32 6.70 1.07
N THR A 86 -0.71 6.90 -0.18
CA THR A 86 -1.33 5.85 -1.00
C THR A 86 -0.67 5.71 -2.35
N LEU A 87 -0.45 4.47 -2.77
CA LEU A 87 -0.06 4.12 -4.12
C LEU A 87 -1.25 3.52 -4.85
N ASP A 88 -1.58 4.10 -6.00
CA ASP A 88 -2.79 3.84 -6.75
C ASP A 88 -2.47 3.62 -8.24
N PHE A 89 -3.28 2.82 -8.93
CA PHE A 89 -3.36 2.88 -10.38
C PHE A 89 -3.89 4.25 -10.78
N ARG A 90 -3.27 4.89 -11.77
CA ARG A 90 -3.82 6.14 -12.31
C ARG A 90 -5.10 5.90 -13.10
N TRP A 91 -5.20 4.77 -13.79
CA TRP A 91 -6.32 4.38 -14.65
C TRP A 91 -6.70 2.91 -14.41
N PRO A 92 -7.39 2.60 -13.31
CA PRO A 92 -7.73 1.23 -12.94
C PRO A 92 -8.67 0.55 -13.96
N GLU A 93 -9.50 1.31 -14.68
CA GLU A 93 -10.38 0.75 -15.71
C GLU A 93 -9.57 0.17 -16.87
N TRP A 94 -8.52 0.88 -17.30
CA TRP A 94 -7.64 0.40 -18.36
C TRP A 94 -6.80 -0.80 -17.92
N HIS A 95 -6.37 -0.79 -16.66
CA HIS A 95 -5.73 -1.95 -16.04
C HIS A 95 -6.66 -3.18 -16.09
N ASN A 96 -7.89 -3.02 -15.59
CA ASN A 96 -8.88 -4.10 -15.53
C ASN A 96 -9.28 -4.61 -16.91
N LEU A 97 -9.37 -3.75 -17.93
CA LEU A 97 -9.61 -4.17 -19.31
C LEU A 97 -8.48 -5.06 -19.85
N LYS A 98 -7.22 -4.76 -19.52
CA LYS A 98 -6.06 -5.54 -19.98
C LYS A 98 -5.94 -6.91 -19.30
N PHE A 99 -6.24 -6.94 -18.01
CA PHE A 99 -6.09 -8.14 -17.19
C PHE A 99 -7.40 -8.93 -17.04
N ALA A 100 -8.47 -8.50 -17.71
CA ALA A 100 -9.83 -9.03 -17.55
C ALA A 100 -10.25 -9.16 -16.08
N GLY A 101 -9.84 -8.19 -15.26
CA GLY A 101 -9.91 -8.26 -13.80
C GLY A 101 -10.86 -7.24 -13.19
N ASN A 102 -10.89 -7.23 -11.85
CA ASN A 102 -11.67 -6.29 -11.03
C ASN A 102 -10.80 -5.69 -9.91
N GLN A 103 -9.53 -5.45 -10.21
CA GLN A 103 -8.58 -4.84 -9.30
C GLN A 103 -9.05 -3.43 -8.91
N SER A 104 -8.99 -3.13 -7.61
CA SER A 104 -9.29 -1.78 -7.14
C SER A 104 -8.15 -0.82 -7.50
N THR A 105 -8.44 0.48 -7.42
CA THR A 105 -7.43 1.52 -7.67
C THR A 105 -6.21 1.40 -6.75
N ARG A 106 -6.40 0.99 -5.49
CA ARG A 106 -5.35 0.96 -4.47
C ARG A 106 -4.40 -0.22 -4.63
N LEU A 107 -3.10 0.04 -4.54
CA LEU A 107 -2.05 -0.98 -4.43
C LEU A 107 -1.54 -1.11 -2.99
N PHE A 108 -1.18 0.01 -2.39
CA PHE A 108 -0.67 0.08 -1.02
C PHE A 108 -1.15 1.34 -0.32
N GLY A 109 -1.45 1.22 0.97
CA GLY A 109 -1.53 2.34 1.89
C GLY A 109 -0.39 2.19 2.90
N LEU A 110 0.44 3.22 3.03
CA LEU A 110 1.62 3.23 3.90
C LEU A 110 1.63 4.51 4.72
N GLY A 111 2.22 4.46 5.90
CA GLY A 111 2.32 5.64 6.74
C GLY A 111 3.05 5.37 8.04
N ARG A 112 2.85 6.25 9.02
CA ARG A 112 3.36 6.02 10.38
C ARG A 112 2.92 4.64 10.90
N GLY A 113 3.85 3.93 11.55
CA GLY A 113 3.64 2.57 12.05
C GLY A 113 3.78 1.47 11.00
N LEU A 114 3.52 1.77 9.72
CA LEU A 114 3.64 0.84 8.60
C LEU A 114 4.23 1.55 7.36
N PRO A 115 5.53 1.93 7.40
CA PRO A 115 6.18 2.62 6.29
C PRO A 115 6.53 1.66 5.14
N GLU A 116 6.51 0.36 5.37
CA GLU A 116 6.94 -0.66 4.42
C GLU A 116 6.06 -1.90 4.52
N TYR A 117 5.74 -2.49 3.36
CA TYR A 117 5.02 -3.76 3.30
C TYR A 117 5.46 -4.58 2.08
N HIS A 118 5.55 -5.90 2.29
CA HIS A 118 5.85 -6.89 1.26
C HIS A 118 4.75 -7.94 1.20
N LEU A 119 4.32 -8.24 -0.03
CA LEU A 119 3.47 -9.40 -0.28
C LEU A 119 4.22 -10.69 0.06
N PRO A 120 3.51 -11.77 0.42
CA PRO A 120 4.15 -13.05 0.69
C PRO A 120 4.92 -13.54 -0.54
N GLU A 121 5.95 -14.34 -0.31
CA GLU A 121 6.75 -14.89 -1.40
C GLU A 121 5.88 -15.62 -2.44
N GLY A 122 6.12 -15.32 -3.71
CA GLY A 122 5.35 -15.87 -4.82
C GLY A 122 4.00 -15.20 -5.07
N TYR A 123 3.66 -14.11 -4.37
CA TYR A 123 2.50 -13.26 -4.65
C TYR A 123 2.90 -11.86 -5.11
N GLY A 124 2.15 -11.32 -6.06
CA GLY A 124 2.43 -10.02 -6.65
C GLY A 124 1.19 -9.43 -7.30
N ILE A 125 1.14 -8.10 -7.35
CA ILE A 125 0.09 -7.40 -8.10
C ILE A 125 0.58 -7.31 -9.55
N PRO A 126 -0.10 -7.95 -10.52
CA PRO A 126 0.30 -7.89 -11.91
C PRO A 126 0.09 -6.48 -12.46
N MET A 127 0.97 -6.02 -13.34
CA MET A 127 0.75 -4.82 -14.15
C MET A 127 1.67 -4.83 -15.38
N HIS A 128 1.32 -4.09 -16.43
CA HIS A 128 2.34 -3.72 -17.41
C HIS A 128 3.30 -2.69 -16.81
N SER A 129 4.56 -2.80 -17.20
CA SER A 129 5.65 -2.00 -16.67
C SER A 129 5.53 -0.50 -16.97
N ASN A 130 4.79 -0.16 -18.02
CA ASN A 130 4.54 1.20 -18.50
C ASN A 130 3.12 1.71 -18.15
N GLU A 131 2.40 1.06 -17.22
CA GLU A 131 1.15 1.62 -16.70
C GLU A 131 1.47 2.72 -15.67
N PRO A 132 0.87 3.91 -15.78
CA PRO A 132 1.13 4.98 -14.83
C PRO A 132 0.50 4.69 -13.47
N LEU A 133 1.29 4.94 -12.44
CA LEU A 133 0.87 4.95 -11.06
C LEU A 133 0.68 6.38 -10.57
N TRP A 134 -0.18 6.53 -9.57
CA TRP A 134 -0.42 7.77 -8.85
C TRP A 134 -0.02 7.56 -7.39
N TYR A 135 0.94 8.35 -6.91
CA TYR A 135 1.34 8.32 -5.50
C TYR A 135 0.83 9.59 -4.84
N THR A 136 -0.04 9.42 -3.84
CA THR A 136 -0.51 10.52 -2.99
C THR A 136 0.28 10.50 -1.69
N SER A 137 1.25 11.39 -1.56
CA SER A 137 2.02 11.55 -0.34
C SER A 137 1.28 12.43 0.65
N ARG A 138 1.22 12.01 1.92
CA ARG A 138 0.70 12.80 3.04
C ARG A 138 1.79 12.99 4.09
N ILE A 139 2.09 14.24 4.43
CA ILE A 139 3.12 14.62 5.41
C ILE A 139 2.44 15.31 6.59
N ALA A 140 2.57 14.71 7.77
CA ALA A 140 2.20 15.33 9.03
C ALA A 140 3.43 15.98 9.66
N ASN A 141 3.24 17.01 10.48
CA ASN A 141 4.31 17.59 11.28
C ASN A 141 3.88 17.64 12.75
N PRO A 142 4.27 16.64 13.56
CA PRO A 142 3.99 16.69 14.99
C PRO A 142 4.98 17.59 15.77
N ASP A 143 5.98 18.16 15.10
CA ASP A 143 7.07 18.89 15.77
C ASP A 143 6.82 20.41 15.76
N PRO A 144 6.57 21.04 16.92
CA PRO A 144 6.42 22.48 17.02
C PRO A 144 7.73 23.26 16.84
N TYR A 145 8.88 22.58 16.91
CA TYR A 145 10.19 23.20 16.82
C TYR A 145 10.85 23.00 15.46
N LEU A 146 10.22 22.28 14.53
CA LEU A 146 10.74 22.13 13.18
C LEU A 146 10.72 23.50 12.46
N PRO A 147 11.88 24.02 12.02
CA PRO A 147 11.92 25.26 11.26
C PRO A 147 11.14 25.12 9.96
N ALA A 148 10.55 26.23 9.51
CA ALA A 148 9.83 26.27 8.24
C ALA A 148 10.74 25.82 7.09
N GLN A 149 10.34 24.76 6.39
CA GLN A 149 11.16 24.15 5.35
C GLN A 149 10.30 23.35 4.35
N LYS A 150 10.95 22.78 3.34
CA LYS A 150 10.30 21.90 2.37
C LYS A 150 10.60 20.45 2.69
N LEU A 151 9.57 19.65 2.89
CA LEU A 151 9.66 18.20 3.10
C LEU A 151 9.15 17.45 1.87
N GLY A 152 9.73 16.30 1.56
CA GLY A 152 9.25 15.39 0.52
C GLY A 152 9.07 13.97 1.05
N GLN A 153 8.46 13.12 0.22
CA GLN A 153 8.43 11.67 0.44
C GLN A 153 9.11 10.95 -0.71
N GLU A 154 9.82 9.88 -0.38
CA GLU A 154 10.35 8.94 -1.35
C GLU A 154 9.58 7.63 -1.24
N LEU A 155 9.01 7.18 -2.36
CA LEU A 155 8.44 5.86 -2.53
C LEU A 155 9.49 4.96 -3.20
N ARG A 156 9.78 3.81 -2.59
CA ARG A 156 10.50 2.70 -3.22
C ARG A 156 9.52 1.57 -3.52
N LEU A 157 9.42 1.21 -4.79
CA LEU A 157 8.58 0.14 -5.31
C LEU A 157 9.43 -1.09 -5.63
N ASN A 158 9.08 -2.25 -5.07
CA ASN A 158 9.74 -3.52 -5.36
C ASN A 158 8.99 -4.24 -6.48
N LEU A 159 9.74 -4.60 -7.52
CA LEU A 159 9.20 -5.09 -8.79
C LEU A 159 9.94 -6.35 -9.23
N THR A 160 9.23 -7.32 -9.76
CA THR A 160 9.82 -8.50 -10.40
C THR A 160 9.32 -8.64 -11.83
N ARG A 161 10.23 -8.74 -12.80
CA ARG A 161 9.84 -8.96 -14.20
C ARG A 161 9.39 -10.39 -14.38
N GLU A 162 8.28 -10.59 -15.09
CA GLU A 162 7.83 -11.93 -15.47
C GLU A 162 8.86 -12.65 -16.36
N ARG A 163 9.55 -11.90 -17.22
CA ARG A 163 10.63 -12.45 -18.05
C ARG A 163 11.77 -12.96 -17.15
N GLY A 164 12.13 -14.22 -17.34
CA GLY A 164 13.23 -14.88 -16.64
C GLY A 164 12.80 -15.62 -15.36
N LEU A 165 11.52 -15.60 -15.00
CA LEU A 165 11.03 -16.40 -13.89
C LEU A 165 10.91 -17.88 -14.27
N ARG A 166 11.37 -18.75 -13.37
CA ARG A 166 11.14 -20.21 -13.46
C ARG A 166 9.68 -20.56 -13.18
N LYS A 167 9.07 -19.83 -12.24
CA LYS A 167 7.68 -19.96 -11.83
C LYS A 167 7.10 -18.55 -11.73
N SER A 168 5.97 -18.34 -12.41
CA SER A 168 5.24 -17.07 -12.34
C SER A 168 4.66 -16.86 -10.93
N TYR A 169 4.44 -15.59 -10.58
CA TYR A 169 3.80 -15.23 -9.32
C TYR A 169 2.30 -15.53 -9.40
N GLN A 170 1.69 -15.71 -8.23
CA GLN A 170 0.25 -15.73 -8.07
C GLN A 170 -0.24 -14.28 -7.97
N ALA A 171 -1.24 -13.94 -8.78
CA ALA A 171 -1.81 -12.60 -8.79
C ALA A 171 -2.55 -12.30 -7.49
N VAL A 172 -2.53 -11.02 -7.12
CA VAL A 172 -3.21 -10.48 -5.95
C VAL A 172 -4.18 -9.39 -6.37
N LEU A 173 -5.41 -9.50 -5.87
CA LEU A 173 -6.41 -8.45 -5.88
C LEU A 173 -6.37 -7.67 -4.57
N VAL A 174 -6.32 -6.35 -4.66
CA VAL A 174 -6.40 -5.48 -3.47
C VAL A 174 -7.82 -5.00 -3.24
N ARG A 175 -8.28 -5.06 -1.99
CA ARG A 175 -9.58 -4.52 -1.53
C ARG A 175 -9.33 -3.52 -0.40
N PRO A 176 -9.31 -2.20 -0.70
CA PRO A 176 -9.24 -1.18 0.31
C PRO A 176 -10.60 -1.03 1.00
N VAL A 177 -10.58 -0.97 2.33
CA VAL A 177 -11.75 -0.82 3.17
C VAL A 177 -11.41 0.18 4.26
N ASP A 178 -12.37 1.01 4.64
CA ASP A 178 -12.25 1.89 5.81
C ASP A 178 -13.33 1.54 6.83
N ILE A 179 -12.98 1.65 8.11
CA ILE A 179 -13.95 1.54 9.20
C ILE A 179 -14.69 2.88 9.27
N ARG A 180 -16.02 2.82 9.35
CA ARG A 180 -16.89 4.00 9.40
C ARG A 180 -17.73 4.01 10.66
N GLN A 181 -17.75 5.16 11.33
CA GLN A 181 -18.72 5.45 12.39
C GLN A 181 -19.71 6.48 11.87
N SER A 182 -21.01 6.17 11.94
CA SER A 182 -22.08 7.05 11.44
C SER A 182 -21.87 7.52 9.98
N GLY A 183 -21.26 6.68 9.15
CA GLY A 183 -20.95 6.97 7.74
C GLY A 183 -19.66 7.75 7.48
N SER A 184 -18.96 8.21 8.52
CA SER A 184 -17.70 8.95 8.39
C SER A 184 -16.47 8.04 8.56
N PRO A 185 -15.41 8.20 7.72
CA PRO A 185 -14.15 7.46 7.85
C PRO A 185 -13.22 8.01 8.95
N VAL A 186 -13.57 9.18 9.49
CA VAL A 186 -12.91 9.81 10.63
C VAL A 186 -13.99 10.20 11.64
N TRP A 187 -13.75 9.92 12.92
CA TRP A 187 -14.72 10.14 13.97
C TRP A 187 -14.07 10.67 15.24
N GLU A 188 -14.89 11.16 16.18
CA GLU A 188 -14.40 11.60 17.48
C GLU A 188 -14.19 10.40 18.40
N LEU A 189 -13.03 10.33 19.05
CA LEU A 189 -12.74 9.30 20.04
C LEU A 189 -13.23 9.74 21.44
N PRO A 190 -14.05 8.92 22.12
CA PRO A 190 -14.42 9.18 23.51
C PRO A 190 -13.21 9.02 24.43
N GLN A 191 -13.33 9.47 25.68
CA GLN A 191 -12.30 9.23 26.70
C GLN A 191 -12.20 7.73 27.03
N GLY A 192 -11.00 7.28 27.38
CA GLY A 192 -10.74 5.89 27.75
C GLY A 192 -10.72 4.92 26.55
N ASP A 193 -11.11 3.68 26.82
CA ASP A 193 -11.21 2.62 25.82
C ASP A 193 -12.45 2.80 24.94
N SER A 194 -12.29 2.55 23.65
CA SER A 194 -13.39 2.56 22.69
C SER A 194 -13.15 1.57 21.57
N SER A 195 -14.24 1.13 20.96
CA SER A 195 -14.20 0.21 19.84
C SER A 195 -15.21 0.66 18.79
N VAL A 196 -14.82 0.62 17.53
CA VAL A 196 -15.69 0.90 16.39
C VAL A 196 -15.64 -0.28 15.44
N ARG A 197 -16.82 -0.82 15.13
CA ARG A 197 -17.00 -1.97 14.25
C ARG A 197 -17.80 -1.58 13.01
N SER A 198 -17.36 -2.02 11.84
CA SER A 198 -18.08 -1.87 10.58
C SER A 198 -18.21 -3.23 9.89
N GLU A 199 -19.41 -3.54 9.40
CA GLU A 199 -19.59 -4.68 8.50
C GLU A 199 -19.06 -4.31 7.11
N ILE A 200 -18.24 -5.19 6.53
CA ILE A 200 -17.46 -4.93 5.31
C ILE A 200 -17.70 -5.96 4.21
N THR A 201 -18.64 -6.89 4.41
CA THR A 201 -18.93 -8.03 3.52
C THR A 201 -19.00 -7.62 2.05
N GLY A 202 -19.79 -6.60 1.73
CA GLY A 202 -19.96 -6.13 0.34
C GLY A 202 -18.73 -5.45 -0.26
N GLN A 203 -17.80 -4.95 0.57
CA GLN A 203 -16.57 -4.27 0.10
C GLN A 203 -15.44 -5.26 -0.21
N LEU A 204 -15.53 -6.50 0.27
CA LEU A 204 -14.53 -7.54 0.01
C LEU A 204 -14.67 -8.15 -1.40
N TYR A 205 -15.88 -8.11 -1.98
CA TYR A 205 -16.19 -8.71 -3.29
C TYR A 205 -15.70 -10.17 -3.39
N LEU A 206 -15.99 -10.96 -2.35
CA LEU A 206 -15.55 -12.35 -2.29
C LEU A 206 -16.25 -13.21 -3.35
N SER A 207 -15.51 -14.18 -3.88
CA SER A 207 -16.02 -15.22 -4.77
C SER A 207 -15.27 -16.53 -4.51
N GLU A 208 -15.72 -17.64 -5.09
CA GLU A 208 -15.00 -18.92 -4.99
C GLU A 208 -13.54 -18.84 -5.46
N ASN A 209 -13.25 -17.90 -6.37
CA ASN A 209 -11.94 -17.67 -6.96
C ASN A 209 -11.15 -16.53 -6.30
N CYS A 210 -11.80 -15.68 -5.49
CA CYS A 210 -11.20 -14.56 -4.78
C CYS A 210 -11.62 -14.59 -3.30
N ARG A 211 -11.03 -15.52 -2.54
CA ARG A 211 -11.37 -15.73 -1.13
C ARG A 211 -10.23 -16.07 -0.17
N ARG A 212 -9.03 -16.25 -0.71
CA ARG A 212 -7.83 -16.52 0.12
C ARG A 212 -7.15 -15.19 0.40
N LEU A 213 -7.25 -14.72 1.63
CA LEU A 213 -6.56 -13.54 2.12
C LEU A 213 -5.10 -13.90 2.43
N VAL A 214 -4.16 -13.39 1.65
CA VAL A 214 -2.72 -13.68 1.80
C VAL A 214 -1.96 -12.53 2.45
N GLY A 215 -2.60 -11.37 2.56
CA GLY A 215 -2.02 -10.22 3.23
C GLY A 215 -3.08 -9.24 3.73
N MET A 216 -2.78 -8.53 4.81
CA MET A 216 -3.62 -7.47 5.35
C MET A 216 -2.75 -6.37 5.95
N THR A 217 -2.97 -5.13 5.55
CA THR A 217 -2.31 -3.97 6.13
C THR A 217 -3.33 -3.03 6.73
N ALA A 218 -2.94 -2.30 7.77
CA ALA A 218 -3.75 -1.23 8.34
C ALA A 218 -2.93 0.06 8.44
N TRP A 219 -3.61 1.19 8.33
CA TRP A 219 -3.14 2.47 8.81
C TRP A 219 -4.26 3.08 9.66
N THR A 220 -3.88 3.64 10.80
CA THR A 220 -4.85 4.14 11.79
C THR A 220 -4.41 5.49 12.34
N MET A 221 -5.36 6.22 12.92
CA MET A 221 -5.05 7.38 13.75
C MET A 221 -4.34 6.95 15.04
N ASP A 222 -3.64 7.89 15.67
CA ASP A 222 -3.02 7.67 16.98
C ASP A 222 -4.04 7.12 18.01
N HIS A 223 -3.53 6.47 19.05
CA HIS A 223 -4.29 5.77 20.09
C HIS A 223 -4.95 4.44 19.69
N CYS A 224 -4.87 4.03 18.43
CA CYS A 224 -5.34 2.71 18.02
C CYS A 224 -4.45 1.60 18.59
N LYS A 225 -5.03 0.68 19.36
CA LYS A 225 -4.38 -0.49 19.95
C LYS A 225 -4.33 -1.66 18.99
N SER A 226 -5.42 -1.94 18.30
CA SER A 226 -5.51 -3.06 17.36
C SER A 226 -6.60 -2.86 16.31
N VAL A 227 -6.45 -3.57 15.19
CA VAL A 227 -7.49 -3.74 14.16
C VAL A 227 -7.71 -5.22 13.93
N ALA A 228 -8.95 -5.69 14.11
CA ALA A 228 -9.31 -7.09 14.00
C ALA A 228 -10.35 -7.35 12.90
N LEU A 229 -10.18 -8.48 12.21
CA LEU A 229 -11.12 -9.02 11.23
C LEU A 229 -11.93 -10.14 11.90
N PHE A 230 -13.26 -10.04 11.81
CA PHE A 230 -14.20 -11.00 12.34
C PHE A 230 -15.04 -11.64 11.23
N ASP A 231 -15.30 -12.94 11.38
CA ASP A 231 -16.39 -13.63 10.72
C ASP A 231 -17.64 -13.52 11.59
N LEU A 232 -18.63 -12.76 11.13
CA LEU A 232 -19.88 -12.56 11.85
C LEU A 232 -20.83 -13.75 11.75
N THR A 233 -20.63 -14.65 10.78
CA THR A 233 -21.45 -15.84 10.61
C THR A 233 -21.07 -16.90 11.64
N THR A 234 -19.77 -17.12 11.87
CA THR A 234 -19.29 -18.09 12.88
C THR A 234 -19.06 -17.46 14.25
N GLY A 235 -18.82 -16.14 14.30
CA GLY A 235 -18.44 -15.41 15.51
C GLY A 235 -16.92 -15.39 15.77
N ASP A 236 -16.12 -15.92 14.87
CA ASP A 236 -14.67 -16.05 15.06
C ASP A 236 -13.92 -14.75 14.76
N LYS A 237 -12.88 -14.49 15.56
CA LYS A 237 -11.84 -13.52 15.23
C LYS A 237 -10.81 -14.20 14.33
N LEU A 238 -10.75 -13.79 13.06
CA LEU A 238 -9.89 -14.43 12.06
C LEU A 238 -8.46 -13.93 12.11
N LEU A 239 -8.28 -12.61 12.27
CA LEU A 239 -6.98 -11.93 12.31
C LEU A 239 -7.06 -10.70 13.22
N GLU A 240 -5.93 -10.31 13.79
CA GLU A 240 -5.74 -9.07 14.52
C GLU A 240 -4.36 -8.50 14.19
N LEU A 241 -4.27 -7.18 14.03
CA LEU A 241 -3.03 -6.44 13.84
C LEU A 241 -2.86 -5.50 15.02
N ASP A 242 -1.82 -5.73 15.83
CA ASP A 242 -1.55 -4.93 17.01
C ASP A 242 -0.67 -3.70 16.69
N SER A 243 -0.91 -2.63 17.44
CA SER A 243 -0.07 -1.42 17.42
C SER A 243 0.89 -1.41 18.61
N LYS A 244 2.13 -0.97 18.37
CA LYS A 244 3.01 -0.48 19.44
C LYS A 244 2.89 1.02 19.54
N LEU A 245 2.49 1.48 20.73
CA LEU A 245 2.29 2.89 21.04
C LEU A 245 3.40 3.42 21.95
N ASP A 246 3.73 4.70 21.82
CA ASP A 246 4.55 5.39 22.83
C ASP A 246 3.71 5.78 24.07
N ALA A 247 4.37 6.39 25.06
CA ALA A 247 3.70 6.86 26.28
C ALA A 247 2.60 7.90 26.03
N ASN A 248 2.65 8.59 24.88
CA ASN A 248 1.64 9.56 24.46
C ASN A 248 0.52 8.92 23.63
N GLY A 249 0.59 7.61 23.35
CA GLY A 249 -0.36 6.91 22.51
C GLY A 249 -0.14 7.12 21.02
N LEU A 250 1.01 7.64 20.60
CA LEU A 250 1.34 7.77 19.17
C LEU A 250 1.82 6.42 18.64
N ILE A 251 1.41 6.09 17.41
CA ILE A 251 1.80 4.82 16.78
C ILE A 251 3.28 4.86 16.41
N GLN A 252 4.04 3.89 16.92
CA GLN A 252 5.43 3.63 16.57
C GLN A 252 5.53 2.52 15.52
N GLU A 253 4.77 1.45 15.73
CA GLU A 253 4.67 0.30 14.81
C GLU A 253 3.22 -0.16 14.75
N LEU A 254 2.80 -0.67 13.59
CA LEU A 254 1.52 -1.32 13.38
C LEU A 254 1.77 -2.60 12.57
N GLU A 255 1.31 -3.72 13.09
CA GLU A 255 1.51 -5.01 12.44
C GLU A 255 0.83 -5.08 11.07
N ALA A 256 1.39 -5.94 10.22
CA ALA A 256 0.78 -6.35 8.97
C ALA A 256 0.79 -7.87 8.87
N TYR A 257 -0.26 -8.42 8.29
CA TYR A 257 -0.36 -9.84 7.98
C TYR A 257 0.21 -10.11 6.58
N SER A 258 1.06 -11.12 6.46
CA SER A 258 1.62 -11.59 5.18
C SER A 258 1.91 -13.09 5.31
N ASN A 259 1.10 -13.93 4.68
CA ASN A 259 1.24 -15.38 4.75
C ASN A 259 0.87 -16.04 3.41
N ARG A 260 1.72 -16.97 2.95
CA ARG A 260 1.55 -17.65 1.66
C ARG A 260 0.33 -18.58 1.61
N GLU A 261 0.00 -19.23 2.71
CA GLU A 261 -1.16 -20.13 2.84
C GLU A 261 -2.46 -19.33 2.96
N GLY A 262 -2.38 -18.20 3.66
CA GLY A 262 -3.48 -17.25 3.84
C GLY A 262 -4.59 -17.76 4.75
N VAL A 263 -5.60 -16.92 4.95
CA VAL A 263 -6.88 -17.28 5.58
C VAL A 263 -7.94 -17.41 4.50
N LEU A 264 -8.76 -18.47 4.56
CA LEU A 264 -9.91 -18.63 3.67
C LEU A 264 -11.13 -17.94 4.27
N LEU A 265 -11.74 -17.03 3.51
CA LEU A 265 -13.01 -16.40 3.84
C LEU A 265 -14.11 -17.07 3.00
N ALA A 266 -15.12 -17.65 3.62
CA ALA A 266 -16.30 -18.14 2.92
C ALA A 266 -17.07 -16.98 2.23
N PRO A 267 -17.35 -17.03 0.90
CA PRO A 267 -18.04 -15.95 0.19
C PRO A 267 -19.47 -15.67 0.63
N ASP A 268 -20.13 -16.65 1.24
CA ASP A 268 -21.50 -16.57 1.76
C ASP A 268 -21.57 -16.14 3.24
N HIS A 269 -20.42 -15.89 3.86
CA HIS A 269 -20.35 -15.37 5.22
C HIS A 269 -20.37 -13.83 5.27
N ARG A 270 -20.65 -13.30 6.47
CA ARG A 270 -20.59 -11.86 6.76
C ARG A 270 -19.32 -11.53 7.53
N TYR A 271 -18.72 -10.39 7.24
CA TYR A 271 -17.44 -9.99 7.82
C TYR A 271 -17.49 -8.58 8.40
N ALA A 272 -16.75 -8.37 9.49
CA ALA A 272 -16.56 -7.04 10.06
C ALA A 272 -15.09 -6.74 10.35
N LEU A 273 -14.76 -5.46 10.28
CA LEU A 273 -13.55 -4.91 10.89
C LEU A 273 -13.92 -4.21 12.19
N GLU A 274 -13.07 -4.34 13.19
CA GLU A 274 -13.15 -3.62 14.45
C GLU A 274 -11.80 -2.96 14.74
N ALA A 275 -11.82 -1.68 15.10
CA ALA A 275 -10.64 -0.98 15.58
C ALA A 275 -10.84 -0.56 17.04
N ASN A 276 -9.86 -0.91 17.87
CA ASN A 276 -9.86 -0.65 19.30
C ASN A 276 -8.91 0.50 19.60
N PHE A 277 -9.38 1.52 20.32
CA PHE A 277 -8.61 2.71 20.68
C PHE A 277 -8.56 2.88 22.20
N ASN A 278 -7.49 3.49 22.71
CA ASN A 278 -7.45 4.01 24.08
C ASN A 278 -6.81 5.38 24.13
N LYS A 279 -7.65 6.39 24.34
CA LYS A 279 -7.23 7.78 24.40
C LYS A 279 -6.74 8.19 25.80
N GLY A 280 -6.93 7.34 26.80
CA GLY A 280 -6.71 7.65 28.21
C GLY A 280 -7.62 8.79 28.67
N GLY A 281 -7.10 9.65 29.56
CA GLY A 281 -7.84 10.82 30.08
C GLY A 281 -7.85 12.06 29.18
N ARG A 282 -7.43 11.98 27.91
CA ARG A 282 -7.34 13.18 27.04
C ARG A 282 -8.72 13.65 26.59
N THR A 283 -8.93 14.94 26.46
CA THR A 283 -10.25 15.54 26.19
C THR A 283 -10.67 15.51 24.72
N SER A 284 -9.74 15.51 23.76
CA SER A 284 -10.00 15.46 22.32
C SER A 284 -9.13 14.43 21.61
N GLY A 285 -9.63 13.87 20.50
CA GLY A 285 -8.91 12.90 19.69
C GLY A 285 -9.78 12.41 18.54
N VAL A 286 -9.15 12.00 17.45
CA VAL A 286 -9.82 11.53 16.24
C VAL A 286 -9.45 10.08 15.96
N GLY A 287 -10.44 9.29 15.60
CA GLY A 287 -10.31 7.91 15.18
C GLY A 287 -10.39 7.82 13.67
N GLY A 288 -9.75 6.80 13.12
CA GLY A 288 -9.73 6.51 11.69
C GLY A 288 -8.94 5.24 11.47
N ALA A 289 -9.42 4.38 10.57
CA ALA A 289 -8.75 3.14 10.23
C ALA A 289 -9.01 2.77 8.77
N TYR A 290 -7.92 2.56 8.02
CA TYR A 290 -7.93 2.21 6.60
C TYR A 290 -7.13 0.92 6.42
N ILE A 291 -7.76 -0.08 5.82
CA ILE A 291 -7.24 -1.44 5.70
C ILE A 291 -7.11 -1.77 4.21
N ASN A 292 -6.03 -2.43 3.82
CA ASN A 292 -5.94 -3.09 2.51
C ASN A 292 -5.89 -4.59 2.71
N PHE A 293 -6.85 -5.29 2.10
CA PHE A 293 -6.83 -6.74 2.01
C PHE A 293 -6.21 -7.17 0.68
N TYR A 294 -5.34 -8.17 0.73
CA TYR A 294 -4.65 -8.74 -0.42
C TYR A 294 -5.15 -10.16 -0.63
N PHE A 295 -6.07 -10.34 -1.57
CA PHE A 295 -6.65 -11.64 -1.90
C PHE A 295 -5.91 -12.28 -3.08
N GLN A 296 -5.68 -13.59 -3.01
CA GLN A 296 -5.26 -14.33 -4.19
C GLN A 296 -6.34 -14.24 -5.28
N ASP A 297 -5.92 -13.90 -6.49
CA ASP A 297 -6.73 -13.99 -7.69
C ASP A 297 -6.47 -15.31 -8.41
N LYS A 298 -7.45 -16.21 -8.39
CA LYS A 298 -7.38 -17.49 -9.14
C LYS A 298 -7.85 -17.36 -10.59
N GLU A 299 -8.53 -16.26 -10.95
CA GLU A 299 -9.03 -16.03 -12.31
C GLU A 299 -8.01 -15.31 -13.18
N PHE A 300 -6.90 -14.83 -12.60
CA PHE A 300 -5.85 -14.14 -13.32
C PHE A 300 -5.39 -14.92 -14.56
N VAL A 301 -5.62 -14.32 -15.72
CA VAL A 301 -5.07 -14.77 -17.00
C VAL A 301 -3.93 -13.85 -17.38
N LYS A 302 -2.77 -14.45 -17.60
CA LYS A 302 -1.59 -13.72 -18.07
C LYS A 302 -1.88 -13.09 -19.45
N PRO A 303 -1.70 -11.76 -19.62
CA PRO A 303 -1.93 -11.13 -20.91
C PRO A 303 -0.94 -11.64 -21.96
N VAL A 304 -1.43 -11.75 -23.20
CA VAL A 304 -0.60 -12.07 -24.37
C VAL A 304 0.33 -10.87 -24.64
N ARG A 305 1.58 -11.14 -25.06
CA ARG A 305 2.57 -10.11 -25.38
C ARG A 305 2.16 -9.26 -26.57
#